data_AF-A0A9X2YG17-F1
#
_entry.id   AF-A0A9X2YG17-F1
#
_cell.length_a   1.000
_cell.length_b   1.000
_cell.length_c   1.000
_cell.angle_alpha   90.00
_cell.angle_beta   90.00
_cell.angle_gamma   90.00
#
_symmetry.space_group_name_H-M   'P 1'
#
loop_
_entity.id
_entity.type
_entity.pdbx_description
1 polymer ?
#
loop_
_entity_poly.entity_id
_entity_poly.type
_entity_poly.pdbx_seq_one_letter_code
_entity_poly.pdbx_strand_id
1 'polypeptide(L)'
;MTDVSDEFVHPKCYANTRGGCSSTISGEHYVSHGLIKLYQDNDPAHRVQHRTGKGVSHPVTPKNFKANILCQKHNTALSPADDAALEFATFLRRNALQYDAGSGEWGAAEEIFISGDDFQRWVLKLFLNHAATNHFGVQQAKTVRYPTEAIDLLLDRAAWPSTWGLCIPADLSNNDLWSDPFQRKEAVDVDWWGCAPFIFHDETWLGGAIVDLSHVSFGLTLFNPGRHDPRFNNPGNPIRGTIQRPRYMGWELEGIEKRIYFDWEEPRYGPGITYTLMSQERDWRSLGTLPPGRQFTKPQHP
;
A
#
# COMPACT_ATOMS: atom_id res chain seq x y z
N MET A 1 -1.84 7.40 -37.76
CA MET A 1 -1.29 7.31 -36.39
C MET A 1 -0.03 8.15 -36.39
N THR A 2 -0.07 9.33 -35.77
CA THR A 2 1.11 10.18 -35.65
C THR A 2 2.08 9.52 -34.69
N ASP A 3 3.25 9.17 -35.21
CA ASP A 3 4.40 8.68 -34.47
C ASP A 3 4.73 9.72 -33.39
N VAL A 4 4.29 9.46 -32.15
CA VAL A 4 4.63 10.32 -31.02
C VAL A 4 6.09 10.04 -30.73
N SER A 5 6.96 11.02 -30.97
CA SER A 5 8.40 10.84 -30.78
C SER A 5 8.69 10.30 -29.38
N ASP A 6 9.69 9.42 -29.26
CA ASP A 6 10.12 8.91 -27.96
C ASP A 6 10.62 10.02 -27.00
N GLU A 7 10.76 11.24 -27.49
CA GLU A 7 11.10 12.44 -26.73
C GLU A 7 9.88 13.24 -26.25
N PHE A 8 8.66 12.90 -26.67
CA PHE A 8 7.48 13.68 -26.31
C PHE A 8 7.24 13.69 -24.80
N VAL A 9 6.96 14.89 -24.26
CA VAL A 9 6.70 15.17 -22.85
C VAL A 9 5.26 15.66 -22.72
N HIS A 10 4.38 14.84 -22.14
CA HIS A 10 3.01 15.27 -21.90
C HIS A 10 2.96 16.16 -20.65
N PRO A 11 2.48 17.42 -20.72
CA PRO A 11 2.62 18.40 -19.62
C PRO A 11 1.88 18.02 -18.33
N LYS A 12 0.84 17.17 -18.43
CA LYS A 12 0.09 16.67 -17.27
C LYS A 12 0.59 15.33 -16.71
N CYS A 13 1.53 14.66 -17.37
CA CYS A 13 2.05 13.39 -16.88
C CYS A 13 3.16 13.66 -15.87
N TYR A 14 3.01 13.30 -14.59
CA TYR A 14 4.09 13.54 -13.62
C TYR A 14 5.34 12.71 -13.89
N ALA A 15 5.21 11.60 -14.62
CA ALA A 15 6.30 10.70 -14.98
C ALA A 15 7.07 11.14 -16.24
N ASN A 16 6.86 12.37 -16.72
CA ASN A 16 7.40 12.89 -17.98
C ASN A 16 8.86 13.35 -17.95
N THR A 17 9.62 13.00 -16.90
CA THR A 17 10.96 13.52 -16.59
C THR A 17 12.01 13.29 -17.69
N ARG A 18 11.84 12.24 -18.50
CA ARG A 18 12.76 11.88 -19.60
C ARG A 18 12.04 11.64 -20.94
N GLY A 19 10.86 12.24 -21.12
CA GLY A 19 10.03 12.01 -22.31
C GLY A 19 9.38 10.62 -22.36
N GLY A 20 9.10 10.16 -23.58
CA GLY A 20 8.44 8.87 -23.85
C GLY A 20 6.95 8.86 -23.52
N CYS A 21 6.31 10.02 -23.38
CA CYS A 21 4.88 10.10 -23.10
C CYS A 21 4.03 9.77 -24.34
N SER A 22 2.80 9.35 -24.11
CA SER A 22 1.73 9.42 -25.11
C SER A 22 1.16 10.85 -25.17
N SER A 23 0.67 11.26 -26.34
CA SER A 23 -0.13 12.48 -26.51
C SER A 23 -1.49 12.42 -25.79
N THR A 24 -1.93 11.23 -25.37
CA THR A 24 -3.19 11.01 -24.66
C THR A 24 -2.97 10.90 -23.15
N ILE A 25 -3.70 11.71 -22.38
CA ILE A 25 -3.73 11.62 -20.91
C ILE A 25 -4.72 10.54 -20.45
N SER A 26 -4.33 9.73 -19.49
CA SER A 26 -5.21 8.74 -18.85
C SER A 26 -5.90 9.33 -17.62
N GLY A 27 -7.11 8.85 -17.31
CA GLY A 27 -7.81 9.15 -16.06
C GLY A 27 -7.40 8.17 -14.97
N GLU A 28 -6.20 8.37 -14.42
CA GLU A 28 -5.60 7.48 -13.42
C GLU A 28 -6.34 7.55 -12.08
N HIS A 29 -6.68 6.41 -11.49
CA HIS A 29 -7.36 6.39 -10.20
C HIS A 29 -6.38 6.65 -9.05
N TYR A 30 -6.83 7.27 -7.95
CA TYR A 30 -5.94 7.51 -6.80
C TYR A 30 -5.47 6.21 -6.12
N VAL A 31 -6.27 5.15 -6.24
CA VAL A 31 -5.95 3.77 -5.90
C VAL A 31 -6.36 2.88 -7.08
N SER A 32 -5.66 1.78 -7.34
CA SER A 32 -5.86 0.95 -8.54
C SER A 32 -7.32 0.59 -8.77
N HIS A 33 -7.78 0.73 -10.01
CA HIS A 33 -9.18 0.51 -10.36
C HIS A 33 -9.65 -0.94 -10.10
N GLY A 34 -8.74 -1.91 -10.25
CA GLY A 34 -9.00 -3.32 -9.90
C GLY A 34 -9.33 -3.50 -8.42
N LEU A 35 -8.62 -2.81 -7.53
CA LEU A 35 -8.89 -2.85 -6.09
C LEU A 35 -10.24 -2.23 -5.76
N ILE A 36 -10.60 -1.10 -6.37
CA ILE A 36 -11.92 -0.50 -6.17
C ILE A 36 -13.03 -1.49 -6.55
N LYS A 37 -12.87 -2.20 -7.68
CA LYS A 37 -13.83 -3.24 -8.10
C LYS A 37 -13.89 -4.41 -7.11
N LEU A 38 -12.74 -4.85 -6.61
CA LEU A 38 -12.64 -5.95 -5.65
C LEU A 38 -13.44 -5.65 -4.37
N TYR A 39 -13.37 -4.41 -3.88
CA TYR A 39 -14.01 -3.97 -2.63
C TYR A 39 -15.41 -3.33 -2.80
N GLN A 40 -15.86 -3.12 -4.04
CA GLN A 40 -17.19 -2.58 -4.32
C GLN A 40 -18.31 -3.62 -4.13
N ASP A 41 -18.01 -4.93 -4.16
CA ASP A 41 -18.98 -6.04 -4.07
C ASP A 41 -20.23 -5.85 -4.96
N ASN A 42 -20.06 -5.28 -6.16
CA ASN A 42 -21.11 -4.88 -7.09
C ASN A 42 -22.15 -3.87 -6.57
N ASP A 43 -21.92 -3.22 -5.42
CA ASP A 43 -22.81 -2.20 -4.89
C ASP A 43 -22.73 -0.91 -5.74
N PRO A 44 -23.80 -0.52 -6.46
CA PRO A 44 -23.81 0.75 -7.21
C PRO A 44 -23.81 1.98 -6.29
N ALA A 45 -24.16 1.83 -5.02
CA ALA A 45 -24.09 2.86 -4.00
C ALA A 45 -22.68 2.98 -3.38
N HIS A 46 -21.73 2.10 -3.72
CA HIS A 46 -20.37 2.14 -3.19
C HIS A 46 -19.73 3.51 -3.44
N ARG A 47 -19.03 4.00 -2.42
CA ARG A 47 -18.28 5.25 -2.47
C ARG A 47 -16.89 5.02 -1.91
N VAL A 48 -15.92 5.69 -2.51
CA VAL A 48 -14.52 5.65 -2.11
C VAL A 48 -14.12 7.05 -1.65
N GLN A 49 -13.25 7.13 -0.64
CA GLN A 49 -12.67 8.38 -0.15
C GLN A 49 -11.28 8.16 0.41
N HIS A 50 -10.48 9.23 0.53
CA HIS A 50 -9.22 9.15 1.27
C HIS A 50 -9.52 9.07 2.77
N ARG A 51 -8.99 8.06 3.43
CA ARG A 51 -9.10 7.89 4.90
C ARG A 51 -7.86 8.39 5.65
N THR A 52 -6.70 8.41 4.99
CA THR A 52 -5.42 8.77 5.61
C THR A 52 -4.69 9.95 4.95
N GLY A 53 -5.11 10.36 3.74
CA GLY A 53 -4.66 11.58 3.06
C GLY A 53 -5.69 12.73 3.16
N LYS A 54 -5.30 13.94 2.75
CA LYS A 54 -6.22 15.08 2.58
C LYS A 54 -6.54 15.24 1.10
N GLY A 55 -7.80 15.20 0.68
CA GLY A 55 -8.04 15.03 -0.75
C GLY A 55 -9.48 15.12 -1.16
N VAL A 56 -9.96 14.12 -1.89
CA VAL A 56 -11.39 13.82 -1.98
C VAL A 56 -11.90 13.51 -0.57
N SER A 57 -12.22 14.57 0.17
CA SER A 57 -12.52 14.59 1.61
C SER A 57 -13.94 14.14 1.93
N HIS A 58 -14.68 13.74 0.89
CA HIS A 58 -16.04 13.26 0.95
C HIS A 58 -16.14 12.01 0.06
N PRO A 59 -17.01 11.04 0.39
CA PRO A 59 -17.21 9.86 -0.43
C PRO A 59 -17.65 10.22 -1.85
N VAL A 60 -16.94 9.70 -2.86
CA VAL A 60 -17.31 9.86 -4.28
C VAL A 60 -17.49 8.51 -4.96
N THR A 61 -18.13 8.52 -6.14
CA THR A 61 -18.24 7.31 -6.95
C THR A 61 -16.87 6.91 -7.53
N PRO A 62 -16.61 5.61 -7.75
CA PRO A 62 -15.39 5.14 -8.40
C PRO A 62 -15.02 5.88 -9.68
N LYS A 63 -16.03 6.21 -10.52
CA LYS A 63 -15.87 6.96 -11.78
C LYS A 63 -15.21 8.34 -11.60
N ASN A 64 -15.44 8.97 -10.46
CA ASN A 64 -14.94 10.31 -10.13
C ASN A 64 -13.67 10.25 -9.28
N PHE A 65 -13.26 9.06 -8.82
CA PHE A 65 -12.08 8.87 -7.97
C PHE A 65 -10.79 8.73 -8.79
N LYS A 66 -10.54 9.72 -9.65
CA LYS A 66 -9.43 9.73 -10.61
C LYS A 66 -8.86 11.12 -10.86
N ALA A 67 -7.65 11.16 -11.41
CA ALA A 67 -6.91 12.35 -11.77
C ALA A 67 -6.22 12.17 -13.14
N ASN A 68 -6.09 13.26 -13.89
CA ASN A 68 -5.46 13.25 -15.22
C ASN A 68 -3.95 13.50 -15.09
N ILE A 69 -3.23 12.57 -14.45
CA ILE A 69 -1.84 12.76 -13.99
C ILE A 69 -0.80 11.81 -14.59
N LEU A 70 -1.23 10.81 -15.36
CA LEU A 70 -0.35 9.92 -16.11
C LEU A 70 -0.82 9.83 -17.56
N CYS A 71 0.11 9.85 -18.51
CA CYS A 71 -0.21 9.58 -19.91
C CYS A 71 -0.55 8.10 -20.10
N GLN A 72 -1.25 7.77 -21.19
CA GLN A 72 -1.66 6.39 -21.47
C GLN A 72 -0.47 5.41 -21.51
N LYS A 73 0.65 5.79 -22.15
CA LYS A 73 1.85 4.94 -22.25
C LYS A 73 2.46 4.62 -20.88
N HIS A 74 2.69 5.65 -20.05
CA HIS A 74 3.23 5.45 -18.70
C HIS A 74 2.26 4.73 -17.77
N ASN A 75 0.96 4.99 -17.87
CA ASN A 75 -0.01 4.29 -17.05
C ASN A 75 -0.11 2.80 -17.44
N THR A 76 -0.15 2.49 -18.74
CA THR A 76 -0.11 1.10 -19.22
C THR A 76 1.16 0.37 -18.77
N ALA A 77 2.31 1.04 -18.81
CA ALA A 77 3.57 0.43 -18.34
C ALA A 77 3.56 0.07 -16.85
N LEU A 78 2.68 0.69 -16.05
CA LEU A 78 2.53 0.44 -14.61
C LEU A 78 1.41 -0.55 -14.28
N SER A 79 0.73 -1.15 -15.27
CA SER A 79 -0.32 -2.13 -14.99
C SER A 79 0.18 -3.38 -14.24
N PRO A 80 1.40 -3.91 -14.45
CA PRO A 80 1.90 -5.04 -13.65
C PRO A 80 1.96 -4.74 -12.15
N ALA A 81 2.25 -3.48 -11.78
CA ALA A 81 2.21 -3.03 -10.39
C ALA A 81 0.79 -3.07 -9.82
N ASP A 82 -0.21 -2.60 -10.59
CA ASP A 82 -1.61 -2.70 -10.19
C ASP A 82 -2.08 -4.16 -10.05
N ASP A 83 -1.62 -5.05 -10.93
CA ASP A 83 -1.96 -6.48 -10.92
C ASP A 83 -1.38 -7.19 -9.69
N ALA A 84 -0.12 -6.93 -9.33
CA ALA A 84 0.52 -7.51 -8.14
C ALA A 84 -0.23 -7.12 -6.85
N ALA A 85 -0.67 -5.87 -6.73
CA ALA A 85 -1.46 -5.41 -5.60
C ALA A 85 -2.87 -6.03 -5.58
N LEU A 86 -3.49 -6.19 -6.76
CA LEU A 86 -4.78 -6.84 -6.87
C LEU A 86 -4.71 -8.31 -6.45
N GLU A 87 -3.67 -9.04 -6.85
CA GLU A 87 -3.46 -10.43 -6.46
C GLU A 87 -3.30 -10.57 -4.95
N PHE A 88 -2.45 -9.73 -4.34
CA PHE A 88 -2.28 -9.63 -2.89
C PHE A 88 -3.62 -9.43 -2.18
N ALA A 89 -4.37 -8.40 -2.58
CA ALA A 89 -5.63 -8.04 -1.94
C ALA A 89 -6.72 -9.10 -2.15
N THR A 90 -6.76 -9.74 -3.32
CA THR A 90 -7.72 -10.79 -3.64
C THR A 90 -7.51 -12.00 -2.74
N PHE A 91 -6.26 -12.42 -2.53
CA PHE A 91 -5.95 -13.52 -1.64
C PHE A 91 -6.38 -13.23 -0.21
N LEU A 92 -6.01 -12.06 0.33
CA LEU A 92 -6.37 -11.70 1.70
C LEU A 92 -7.87 -11.51 1.88
N ARG A 93 -8.53 -10.78 0.98
CA ARG A 93 -9.97 -10.52 1.07
C ARG A 93 -10.76 -11.82 1.04
N ARG A 94 -10.44 -12.76 0.14
CA ARG A 94 -11.11 -14.07 0.08
C ARG A 94 -10.99 -14.81 1.41
N ASN A 95 -9.77 -14.94 1.94
CA ASN A 95 -9.52 -15.66 3.19
C ASN A 95 -10.18 -14.94 4.39
N ALA A 96 -10.17 -13.61 4.43
CA ALA A 96 -10.85 -12.82 5.45
C ALA A 96 -12.37 -13.00 5.44
N LEU A 97 -12.99 -13.01 4.25
CA LEU A 97 -14.43 -13.26 4.13
C LEU A 97 -14.81 -14.71 4.48
N GLN A 98 -13.94 -15.68 4.18
CA GLN A 98 -14.17 -17.09 4.52
C GLN A 98 -14.03 -17.34 6.02
N TYR A 99 -13.02 -16.74 6.64
CA TYR A 99 -12.76 -16.86 8.07
C TYR A 99 -13.75 -16.05 8.92
N ASP A 100 -14.16 -14.88 8.43
CA ASP A 100 -15.09 -13.93 9.08
C ASP A 100 -14.79 -13.72 10.56
N ALA A 101 -13.55 -13.33 10.86
CA ALA A 101 -13.02 -13.22 12.22
C ALA A 101 -13.39 -14.44 13.12
N GLY A 102 -13.19 -15.66 12.62
CA GLY A 102 -13.42 -16.90 13.37
C GLY A 102 -14.87 -17.35 13.48
N SER A 103 -15.82 -16.64 12.84
CA SER A 103 -17.20 -17.12 12.69
C SER A 103 -17.32 -18.17 11.57
N GLY A 104 -16.43 -18.10 10.58
CA GLY A 104 -16.34 -19.02 9.45
C GLY A 104 -15.17 -20.00 9.56
N GLU A 105 -14.70 -20.48 8.41
CA GLU A 105 -13.67 -21.52 8.32
C GLU A 105 -12.31 -20.93 7.93
N TRP A 106 -11.26 -21.28 8.67
CA TRP A 106 -9.90 -20.93 8.28
C TRP A 106 -9.41 -21.71 7.03
N GLY A 107 -9.95 -22.92 6.83
CA GLY A 107 -9.65 -23.76 5.68
C GLY A 107 -8.28 -24.45 5.76
N ALA A 108 -7.75 -24.84 4.61
CA ALA A 108 -6.45 -25.52 4.49
C ALA A 108 -5.28 -24.52 4.36
N ALA A 109 -4.05 -25.02 4.45
CA ALA A 109 -2.88 -24.19 4.16
C ALA A 109 -2.88 -23.77 2.69
N GLU A 110 -2.52 -22.51 2.42
CA GLU A 110 -2.52 -21.94 1.06
C GLU A 110 -1.35 -20.99 0.89
N GLU A 111 -0.75 -21.00 -0.30
CA GLU A 111 0.32 -20.09 -0.68
C GLU A 111 0.10 -19.49 -2.07
N ILE A 112 0.50 -18.22 -2.23
CA ILE A 112 0.58 -17.54 -3.53
C ILE A 112 1.95 -16.86 -3.66
N PHE A 113 2.31 -16.54 -4.90
CA PHE A 113 3.54 -15.84 -5.25
C PHE A 113 3.18 -14.58 -6.03
N ILE A 114 3.70 -13.43 -5.59
CA ILE A 114 3.54 -12.16 -6.30
C ILE A 114 4.90 -11.53 -6.58
N SER A 115 4.99 -10.72 -7.62
CA SER A 115 6.19 -9.91 -7.90
C SER A 115 6.40 -8.88 -6.79
N GLY A 116 7.46 -9.03 -6.01
CA GLY A 116 7.86 -8.07 -4.98
C GLY A 116 8.27 -6.73 -5.58
N ASP A 117 8.93 -6.76 -6.74
CA ASP A 117 9.35 -5.56 -7.47
C ASP A 117 8.16 -4.76 -8.00
N ASP A 118 7.14 -5.42 -8.53
CA ASP A 118 5.92 -4.73 -8.98
C ASP A 118 5.06 -4.28 -7.81
N PHE A 119 4.99 -5.07 -6.72
CA PHE A 119 4.28 -4.66 -5.52
C PHE A 119 4.92 -3.42 -4.85
N GLN A 120 6.25 -3.33 -4.77
CA GLN A 120 6.90 -2.10 -4.26
C GLN A 120 6.69 -0.91 -5.21
N ARG A 121 6.69 -1.12 -6.53
CA ARG A 121 6.37 -0.07 -7.52
C ARG A 121 4.92 0.38 -7.38
N TRP A 122 3.99 -0.49 -7.01
CA TRP A 122 2.61 -0.12 -6.71
C TRP A 122 2.52 0.80 -5.50
N VAL A 123 3.20 0.46 -4.40
CA VAL A 123 3.26 1.33 -3.22
C VAL A 123 3.85 2.71 -3.59
N LEU A 124 4.91 2.73 -4.40
CA LEU A 124 5.52 3.97 -4.90
C LEU A 124 4.56 4.77 -5.80
N LYS A 125 3.88 4.10 -6.73
CA LYS A 125 2.88 4.68 -7.63
C LYS A 125 1.79 5.36 -6.83
N LEU A 126 1.27 4.69 -5.81
CA LEU A 126 0.20 5.21 -4.96
C LEU A 126 0.67 6.46 -4.21
N PHE A 127 1.86 6.43 -3.60
CA PHE A 127 2.47 7.60 -2.98
C PHE A 127 2.64 8.78 -3.96
N LEU A 128 3.19 8.54 -5.14
CA LEU A 128 3.45 9.59 -6.14
C LEU A 128 2.16 10.14 -6.76
N ASN A 129 1.14 9.31 -6.99
CA ASN A 129 -0.17 9.76 -7.45
C ASN A 129 -0.76 10.80 -6.48
N HIS A 130 -0.65 10.57 -5.17
CA HIS A 130 -1.12 11.48 -4.13
C HIS A 130 -0.25 12.74 -4.01
N ALA A 131 1.08 12.58 -4.06
CA ALA A 131 2.01 13.71 -4.05
C ALA A 131 1.78 14.64 -5.25
N ALA A 132 1.67 14.09 -6.46
CA ALA A 132 1.49 14.84 -7.71
C ALA A 132 0.15 15.58 -7.79
N THR A 133 -0.85 15.14 -7.03
CA THR A 133 -2.17 15.76 -6.98
C THR A 133 -2.37 16.67 -5.76
N ASN A 134 -1.34 16.83 -4.92
CA ASN A 134 -1.37 17.61 -3.67
C ASN A 134 -2.36 17.09 -2.62
N HIS A 135 -2.51 15.76 -2.52
CA HIS A 135 -3.45 15.11 -1.57
C HIS A 135 -2.83 14.81 -0.19
N PHE A 136 -1.67 15.38 0.13
CA PHE A 136 -1.13 15.33 1.48
C PHE A 136 -1.37 16.62 2.24
N GLY A 137 -1.67 16.52 3.54
CA GLY A 137 -2.03 17.69 4.35
C GLY A 137 -0.94 18.76 4.37
N VAL A 138 0.32 18.36 4.40
CA VAL A 138 1.48 19.25 4.33
C VAL A 138 1.52 20.09 3.05
N GLN A 139 1.01 19.56 1.93
CA GLN A 139 1.02 20.24 0.62
C GLN A 139 0.02 21.39 0.55
N GLN A 140 -0.89 21.51 1.52
CA GLN A 140 -1.82 22.64 1.63
C GLN A 140 -1.15 23.89 2.19
N ALA A 141 -0.06 23.71 2.95
CA ALA A 141 0.67 24.82 3.59
C ALA A 141 2.02 25.08 2.93
N LYS A 142 2.64 24.07 2.33
CA LYS A 142 4.03 24.11 1.88
C LYS A 142 4.21 23.47 0.51
N THR A 143 5.14 24.01 -0.27
CA THR A 143 5.68 23.31 -1.44
C THR A 143 6.60 22.20 -0.96
N VAL A 144 6.26 20.95 -1.29
CA VAL A 144 7.07 19.79 -0.94
C VAL A 144 7.74 19.20 -2.17
N ARG A 145 8.88 18.53 -1.95
CA ARG A 145 9.61 17.77 -2.98
C ARG A 145 9.74 16.32 -2.53
N TYR A 146 9.97 15.42 -3.48
CA TYR A 146 10.37 14.03 -3.25
C TYR A 146 11.63 13.73 -4.07
N PRO A 147 12.36 12.64 -3.78
CA PRO A 147 13.56 12.26 -4.54
C PRO A 147 13.33 12.24 -6.04
N THR A 148 14.23 12.86 -6.80
CA THR A 148 14.12 12.93 -8.27
C THR A 148 14.18 11.56 -8.93
N GLU A 149 14.89 10.62 -8.29
CA GLU A 149 15.04 9.23 -8.67
C GLU A 149 13.74 8.44 -8.53
N ALA A 150 12.76 8.93 -7.77
CA ALA A 150 11.49 8.23 -7.54
C ALA A 150 10.77 7.86 -8.85
N ILE A 151 10.84 8.73 -9.86
CA ILE A 151 10.24 8.44 -11.18
C ILE A 151 11.02 7.36 -11.93
N ASP A 152 12.34 7.35 -11.82
CA ASP A 152 13.17 6.34 -12.47
C ASP A 152 13.01 4.98 -11.78
N LEU A 153 12.84 4.94 -10.45
CA LEU A 153 12.50 3.72 -9.72
C LEU A 153 11.09 3.21 -10.09
N LEU A 154 10.11 4.11 -10.19
CA LEU A 154 8.74 3.78 -10.56
C LEU A 154 8.66 3.16 -11.96
N LEU A 155 9.40 3.72 -12.92
CA LEU A 155 9.40 3.29 -14.32
C LEU A 155 10.46 2.23 -14.64
N ASP A 156 11.10 1.65 -13.61
CA ASP A 156 12.13 0.63 -13.75
C ASP A 156 13.33 1.03 -14.63
N ARG A 157 13.75 2.30 -14.51
CA ARG A 157 14.91 2.87 -15.22
C ARG A 157 16.17 2.92 -14.35
N ALA A 158 16.05 2.62 -13.07
CA ALA A 158 17.13 2.60 -12.11
C ALA A 158 16.92 1.47 -11.10
N ALA A 159 18.01 0.85 -10.68
CA ALA A 159 17.97 -0.14 -9.60
C ALA A 159 17.67 0.54 -8.26
N TRP A 160 16.93 -0.16 -7.40
CA TRP A 160 16.67 0.30 -6.04
C TRP A 160 17.95 0.31 -5.20
N PRO A 161 18.28 1.41 -4.50
CA PRO A 161 19.33 1.39 -3.49
C PRO A 161 19.04 0.33 -2.42
N SER A 162 20.07 -0.36 -1.94
CA SER A 162 19.91 -1.50 -1.01
C SER A 162 19.25 -1.14 0.32
N THR A 163 19.30 0.13 0.71
CA THR A 163 18.68 0.63 1.94
C THR A 163 17.29 1.24 1.73
N TRP A 164 16.79 1.30 0.50
CA TRP A 164 15.47 1.87 0.14
C TRP A 164 14.44 0.79 -0.15
N GLY A 165 13.19 1.18 -0.31
CA GLY A 165 12.12 0.30 -0.79
C GLY A 165 11.18 -0.18 0.30
N LEU A 166 10.46 -1.24 -0.05
CA LEU A 166 9.33 -1.77 0.70
C LEU A 166 9.79 -2.39 2.03
N CYS A 167 8.97 -2.20 3.06
CA CYS A 167 9.08 -2.90 4.32
C CYS A 167 7.72 -3.23 4.91
N ILE A 168 7.70 -4.28 5.72
CA ILE A 168 6.52 -4.82 6.39
C ILE A 168 6.73 -4.83 7.91
N PRO A 169 5.66 -4.76 8.71
CA PRO A 169 5.76 -4.87 10.16
C PRO A 169 6.41 -6.19 10.58
N ALA A 170 7.20 -6.16 11.65
CA ALA A 170 7.71 -7.37 12.30
C ALA A 170 7.73 -7.27 13.83
N ASP A 171 7.78 -6.04 14.33
CA ASP A 171 7.51 -5.72 15.73
C ASP A 171 6.01 -5.43 15.93
N LEU A 172 5.29 -6.37 16.56
CA LEU A 172 3.87 -6.24 16.89
C LEU A 172 3.59 -5.19 17.99
N SER A 173 4.63 -4.68 18.67
CA SER A 173 4.50 -3.52 19.54
C SER A 173 4.49 -2.20 18.77
N ASN A 174 4.69 -2.23 17.45
CA ASN A 174 4.48 -1.08 16.58
C ASN A 174 2.97 -0.80 16.43
N ASN A 175 2.55 0.44 16.72
CA ASN A 175 1.14 0.86 16.69
C ASN A 175 0.79 1.61 15.40
N ASP A 176 1.80 1.93 14.60
CA ASP A 176 1.69 2.74 13.39
C ASP A 176 1.45 1.87 12.15
N LEU A 177 1.63 0.55 12.26
CA LEU A 177 1.53 -0.42 11.17
C LEU A 177 0.57 -1.55 11.53
N TRP A 178 -0.24 -1.97 10.55
CA TRP A 178 -1.18 -3.06 10.67
C TRP A 178 -0.64 -4.34 10.02
N SER A 179 -1.00 -5.48 10.59
CA SER A 179 -0.58 -6.80 10.11
C SER A 179 -1.68 -7.86 10.18
N ASP A 180 -2.93 -7.49 10.47
CA ASP A 180 -4.04 -8.44 10.64
C ASP A 180 -5.18 -8.17 9.64
N PRO A 181 -5.22 -8.93 8.52
CA PRO A 181 -6.24 -8.78 7.50
C PRO A 181 -7.58 -9.47 7.83
N PHE A 182 -7.64 -10.32 8.86
CA PHE A 182 -8.76 -11.25 9.07
C PHE A 182 -9.84 -10.66 9.97
N GLN A 183 -10.39 -9.54 9.51
CA GLN A 183 -11.48 -8.81 10.15
C GLN A 183 -12.85 -9.44 9.87
N ARG A 184 -13.88 -8.99 10.58
CA ARG A 184 -15.28 -9.37 10.28
C ARG A 184 -15.68 -8.87 8.90
N LYS A 185 -16.62 -9.56 8.26
CA LYS A 185 -17.13 -9.22 6.93
C LYS A 185 -17.56 -7.76 6.80
N GLU A 186 -18.17 -7.18 7.85
CA GLU A 186 -18.59 -5.76 7.82
C GLU A 186 -17.42 -4.78 7.82
N ALA A 187 -16.23 -5.22 8.24
CA ALA A 187 -15.01 -4.41 8.32
C ALA A 187 -14.02 -4.69 7.19
N VAL A 188 -14.08 -5.86 6.53
CA VAL A 188 -13.17 -6.21 5.43
C VAL A 188 -13.24 -5.19 4.29
N ASP A 189 -14.44 -4.71 3.96
CA ASP A 189 -14.65 -3.75 2.87
C ASP A 189 -14.58 -2.28 3.33
N VAL A 190 -14.27 -2.04 4.60
CA VAL A 190 -14.09 -0.71 5.19
C VAL A 190 -12.61 -0.48 5.44
N ASP A 191 -12.12 0.72 5.16
CA ASP A 191 -10.73 1.15 5.44
C ASP A 191 -9.66 0.19 4.89
N TRP A 192 -9.99 -0.50 3.79
CA TRP A 192 -9.13 -1.46 3.10
C TRP A 192 -7.90 -0.83 2.43
N TRP A 193 -7.80 0.51 2.40
CA TRP A 193 -6.63 1.20 1.87
C TRP A 193 -6.33 2.54 2.54
N GLY A 194 -5.09 2.96 2.40
CA GLY A 194 -4.58 4.22 2.92
C GLY A 194 -3.23 4.60 2.32
N CYS A 195 -2.90 5.88 2.40
CA CYS A 195 -1.58 6.44 2.14
C CYS A 195 -1.30 7.61 3.08
N ALA A 196 -0.17 7.57 3.79
CA ALA A 196 0.30 8.61 4.69
C ALA A 196 1.80 8.85 4.45
N PRO A 197 2.23 10.07 4.13
CA PRO A 197 3.62 10.32 3.73
C PRO A 197 4.56 10.39 4.93
N PHE A 198 5.83 10.03 4.72
CA PHE A 198 6.91 10.42 5.62
C PHE A 198 7.38 11.83 5.28
N ILE A 199 7.34 12.73 6.25
CA ILE A 199 7.63 14.14 6.06
C ILE A 199 8.91 14.50 6.83
N PHE A 200 9.87 15.13 6.14
CA PHE A 200 11.16 15.57 6.70
C PHE A 200 11.49 17.02 6.30
N HIS A 201 12.64 17.51 6.80
CA HIS A 201 13.23 18.81 6.47
C HIS A 201 12.22 19.97 6.58
N ASP A 202 11.79 20.26 7.82
CA ASP A 202 10.82 21.32 8.12
C ASP A 202 9.53 21.24 7.30
N GLU A 203 9.12 20.01 7.01
CA GLU A 203 7.92 19.67 6.24
C GLU A 203 7.96 20.07 4.76
N THR A 204 9.14 20.07 4.16
CA THR A 204 9.33 20.40 2.73
C THR A 204 9.76 19.21 1.88
N TRP A 205 9.95 18.05 2.48
CA TRP A 205 10.45 16.88 1.78
C TRP A 205 9.68 15.60 2.15
N LEU A 206 9.19 14.90 1.13
CA LEU A 206 8.49 13.63 1.25
C LEU A 206 9.48 12.49 0.97
N GLY A 207 9.77 11.69 2.00
CA GLY A 207 10.74 10.60 1.93
C GLY A 207 10.16 9.23 1.58
N GLY A 208 8.86 9.14 1.34
CA GLY A 208 8.15 7.89 1.16
C GLY A 208 6.79 7.93 1.87
N ALA A 209 6.24 6.77 2.20
CA ALA A 209 4.92 6.67 2.82
C ALA A 209 4.72 5.35 3.57
N ILE A 210 3.71 5.34 4.45
CA ILE A 210 2.96 4.15 4.81
C ILE A 210 1.77 4.05 3.86
N VAL A 211 1.58 2.88 3.27
CA VAL A 211 0.42 2.54 2.44
C VAL A 211 -0.27 1.35 3.06
N ASP A 212 -1.58 1.46 3.25
CA ASP A 212 -2.41 0.36 3.74
C ASP A 212 -3.09 -0.33 2.58
N LEU A 213 -3.16 -1.65 2.64
CA LEU A 213 -3.91 -2.50 1.72
C LEU A 213 -4.44 -3.72 2.46
N SER A 214 -5.74 -3.96 2.40
CA SER A 214 -6.39 -5.14 3.01
C SER A 214 -6.10 -5.27 4.51
N HIS A 215 -6.06 -4.15 5.25
CA HIS A 215 -5.70 -4.08 6.68
C HIS A 215 -4.26 -4.52 7.00
N VAL A 216 -3.36 -4.45 6.02
CA VAL A 216 -1.92 -4.63 6.18
C VAL A 216 -1.22 -3.34 5.76
N SER A 217 -0.27 -2.87 6.57
CA SER A 217 0.49 -1.65 6.31
C SER A 217 1.86 -1.96 5.72
N PHE A 218 2.25 -1.14 4.75
CA PHE A 218 3.52 -1.22 4.04
C PHE A 218 4.26 0.11 4.15
N GLY A 219 5.45 0.09 4.72
CA GLY A 219 6.34 1.24 4.66
C GLY A 219 7.12 1.22 3.35
N LEU A 220 7.26 2.37 2.69
CA LEU A 220 8.16 2.55 1.55
C LEU A 220 9.10 3.71 1.84
N THR A 221 10.40 3.46 1.74
CA THR A 221 11.43 4.49 1.97
C THR A 221 12.16 4.85 0.68
N LEU A 222 12.30 6.15 0.43
CA LEU A 222 13.14 6.73 -0.62
C LEU A 222 14.35 7.46 0.00
N PHE A 223 14.87 6.88 1.08
CA PHE A 223 16.07 7.29 1.81
C PHE A 223 16.61 6.07 2.56
N ASN A 224 17.84 6.18 3.08
CA ASN A 224 18.34 5.20 4.04
C ASN A 224 17.75 5.51 5.42
N PRO A 225 16.84 4.70 5.99
CA PRO A 225 16.24 4.99 7.29
C PRO A 225 17.16 4.62 8.46
N GLY A 226 18.37 4.12 8.19
CA GLY A 226 19.36 3.80 9.22
C GLY A 226 19.00 2.56 10.03
N ARG A 227 18.54 1.47 9.40
CA ARG A 227 18.12 0.22 10.09
C ARG A 227 19.18 -0.40 11.00
N HIS A 228 20.46 -0.11 10.76
CA HIS A 228 21.59 -0.54 11.59
C HIS A 228 21.86 0.39 12.79
N ASP A 229 21.21 1.55 12.84
CA ASP A 229 21.32 2.52 13.93
C ASP A 229 20.32 2.16 15.05
N PRO A 230 20.75 2.10 16.32
CA PRO A 230 19.84 1.84 17.44
C PRO A 230 18.62 2.78 17.49
N ARG A 231 18.75 4.02 16.99
CA ARG A 231 17.68 5.02 16.94
C ARG A 231 16.57 4.65 15.96
N PHE A 232 16.81 3.71 15.04
CA PHE A 232 15.76 3.22 14.15
C PHE A 232 14.56 2.65 14.92
N ASN A 233 14.81 2.03 16.08
CA ASN A 233 13.75 1.44 16.90
C ASN A 233 13.13 2.42 17.90
N ASN A 234 13.38 3.73 17.75
CA ASN A 234 12.71 4.73 18.57
C ASN A 234 11.18 4.68 18.38
N PRO A 235 10.37 4.83 19.44
CA PRO A 235 8.90 4.80 19.34
C PRO A 235 8.30 5.84 18.38
N GLY A 236 9.00 6.94 18.12
CA GLY A 236 8.57 7.96 17.15
C GLY A 236 8.87 7.62 15.69
N ASN A 237 9.60 6.53 15.41
CA ASN A 237 9.79 6.05 14.04
C ASN A 237 8.62 5.14 13.66
N PRO A 238 7.78 5.54 12.69
CA PRO A 238 6.59 4.76 12.32
C PRO A 238 6.93 3.43 11.64
N ILE A 239 8.15 3.29 11.10
CA ILE A 239 8.63 2.03 10.50
C ILE A 239 9.59 1.25 11.39
N ARG A 240 9.65 1.55 12.70
CA ARG A 240 10.46 0.76 13.65
C ARG A 240 10.11 -0.73 13.58
N GLY A 241 11.11 -1.57 13.78
CA GLY A 241 10.93 -3.02 13.81
C GLY A 241 10.31 -3.60 12.53
N THR A 242 10.53 -2.99 11.37
CA THR A 242 10.07 -3.51 10.07
C THR A 242 11.14 -4.34 9.38
N ILE A 243 10.72 -5.32 8.58
CA ILE A 243 11.58 -6.09 7.66
C ILE A 243 11.52 -5.45 6.28
N GLN A 244 12.68 -5.18 5.67
CA GLN A 244 12.80 -4.64 4.32
C GLN A 244 12.85 -5.77 3.28
N ARG A 245 12.19 -5.57 2.14
CA ARG A 245 12.10 -6.52 1.02
C ARG A 245 11.84 -7.95 1.52
N PRO A 246 10.73 -8.20 2.21
CA PRO A 246 10.50 -9.50 2.84
C PRO A 246 10.46 -10.62 1.80
N ARG A 247 10.88 -11.83 2.19
CA ARG A 247 10.71 -13.02 1.34
C ARG A 247 9.25 -13.49 1.28
N TYR A 248 8.54 -13.39 2.40
CA TYR A 248 7.13 -13.76 2.50
C TYR A 248 6.44 -13.05 3.68
N MET A 249 5.11 -13.02 3.62
CA MET A 249 4.23 -12.77 4.75
C MET A 249 3.31 -13.98 4.92
N GLY A 250 3.26 -14.52 6.13
CA GLY A 250 2.41 -15.64 6.51
C GLY A 250 1.50 -15.28 7.66
N TRP A 251 0.34 -15.92 7.74
CA TRP A 251 -0.54 -15.88 8.88
C TRP A 251 -0.91 -17.30 9.27
N GLU A 252 -0.64 -17.68 10.51
CA GLU A 252 -0.84 -19.03 11.02
C GLU A 252 -1.91 -19.04 12.09
N LEU A 253 -2.89 -19.93 11.95
CA LEU A 253 -3.86 -20.24 13.00
C LEU A 253 -3.87 -21.76 13.19
N GLU A 254 -3.60 -22.20 14.43
CA GLU A 254 -3.66 -23.61 14.82
C GLU A 254 -2.82 -24.54 13.90
N GLY A 255 -1.64 -24.07 13.48
CA GLY A 255 -0.71 -24.81 12.62
C GLY A 255 -1.08 -24.81 11.13
N ILE A 256 -2.12 -24.09 10.72
CA ILE A 256 -2.52 -23.91 9.33
C ILE A 256 -2.14 -22.50 8.89
N GLU A 257 -1.33 -22.39 7.83
CA GLU A 257 -0.79 -21.12 7.37
C GLU A 257 -1.37 -20.67 6.02
N LYS A 258 -1.67 -19.37 5.91
CA LYS A 258 -1.92 -18.65 4.66
C LYS A 258 -0.70 -17.79 4.36
N ARG A 259 -0.06 -17.97 3.20
CA ARG A 259 1.22 -17.31 2.90
C ARG A 259 1.24 -16.62 1.54
N ILE A 260 1.91 -15.47 1.48
CA ILE A 260 2.21 -14.74 0.26
C ILE A 260 3.73 -14.59 0.16
N TYR A 261 4.33 -15.16 -0.87
CA TYR A 261 5.74 -14.94 -1.21
C TYR A 261 5.89 -13.71 -2.09
N PHE A 262 6.98 -12.97 -1.87
CA PHE A 262 7.38 -11.86 -2.73
C PHE A 262 8.59 -12.32 -3.54
N ASP A 263 8.40 -12.48 -4.84
CA ASP A 263 9.47 -12.82 -5.77
C ASP A 263 10.19 -11.55 -6.19
N TRP A 264 11.48 -11.47 -5.86
CA TRP A 264 12.35 -10.35 -6.17
C TRP A 264 13.31 -10.75 -7.29
N GLU A 265 13.47 -9.90 -8.30
CA GLU A 265 14.42 -10.12 -9.40
C GLU A 265 15.86 -10.16 -8.87
N GLU A 266 16.19 -9.26 -7.95
CA GLU A 266 17.45 -9.31 -7.25
C GLU A 266 17.37 -10.26 -6.05
N PRO A 267 18.37 -11.12 -5.81
CA PRO A 267 18.39 -12.06 -4.69
C PRO A 267 18.65 -11.38 -3.33
N ARG A 268 18.41 -10.07 -3.23
CA ARG A 268 18.57 -9.25 -2.04
C ARG A 268 17.20 -9.03 -1.39
N TYR A 269 16.77 -10.00 -0.60
CA TYR A 269 15.56 -9.91 0.20
C TYR A 269 15.86 -10.17 1.67
N GLY A 270 15.09 -9.54 2.55
CA GLY A 270 15.08 -9.81 3.98
C GLY A 270 14.43 -11.15 4.31
N PRO A 271 14.41 -11.52 5.60
CA PRO A 271 13.67 -12.70 6.04
C PRO A 271 12.18 -12.58 5.71
N GLY A 272 11.46 -13.70 5.72
CA GLY A 272 10.00 -13.68 5.79
C GLY A 272 9.52 -13.55 7.23
N ILE A 273 8.22 -13.34 7.40
CA ILE A 273 7.57 -13.35 8.71
C ILE A 273 6.26 -14.12 8.65
N THR A 274 5.96 -14.86 9.71
CA THR A 274 4.65 -15.47 9.94
C THR A 274 4.05 -14.89 11.21
N TYR A 275 2.84 -14.34 11.10
CA TYR A 275 2.06 -13.83 12.21
C TYR A 275 1.22 -14.97 12.79
N THR A 276 1.43 -15.31 14.06
CA THR A 276 0.55 -16.26 14.75
C THR A 276 -0.74 -15.53 15.14
N LEU A 277 -1.84 -15.91 14.49
CA LEU A 277 -3.17 -15.48 14.86
C LEU A 277 -3.55 -16.18 16.16
N MET A 278 -3.99 -15.40 17.14
CA MET A 278 -4.61 -15.99 18.32
C MET A 278 -6.01 -16.44 17.95
N SER A 279 -6.35 -17.70 18.27
CA SER A 279 -7.73 -18.18 18.25
C SER A 279 -8.56 -17.23 19.11
N GLN A 280 -9.38 -16.42 18.45
CA GLN A 280 -10.24 -15.46 19.14
C GLN A 280 -11.39 -16.27 19.74
N GLU A 281 -11.22 -16.68 21.00
CA GLU A 281 -12.17 -17.49 21.77
C GLU A 281 -13.62 -17.08 21.46
N ARG A 282 -14.36 -18.04 20.91
CA ARG A 282 -15.76 -17.94 20.44
C ARG A 282 -16.70 -17.32 21.49
N ASP A 283 -16.36 -17.47 22.76
CA ASP A 283 -17.15 -17.08 23.94
C ASP A 283 -17.09 -15.58 24.27
N TRP A 284 -16.00 -14.88 23.97
CA TRP A 284 -15.97 -13.41 24.17
C TRP A 284 -16.87 -12.69 23.17
N ARG A 285 -17.16 -13.30 22.03
CA ARG A 285 -17.86 -12.67 20.90
C ARG A 285 -19.35 -12.94 20.82
N SER A 286 -19.81 -14.08 21.30
CA SER A 286 -21.24 -14.35 21.51
C SER A 286 -21.87 -13.36 22.51
N LEU A 287 -21.05 -12.72 23.34
CA LEU A 287 -21.41 -11.67 24.29
C LEU A 287 -21.39 -10.24 23.69
N GLY A 288 -21.07 -10.07 22.40
CA GLY A 288 -20.95 -8.75 21.77
C GLY A 288 -19.75 -7.92 22.25
N THR A 289 -18.88 -8.51 23.07
CA THR A 289 -17.63 -7.89 23.53
C THR A 289 -16.52 -8.12 22.50
N LEU A 290 -15.89 -7.02 22.07
CA LEU A 290 -14.68 -7.08 21.26
C LEU A 290 -13.57 -7.76 22.08
N PRO A 291 -12.66 -8.53 21.45
CA PRO A 291 -11.56 -9.17 22.18
C PRO A 291 -10.75 -8.12 22.96
N PRO A 292 -10.24 -8.45 24.16
CA PRO A 292 -9.20 -7.65 24.80
C PRO A 292 -7.91 -7.78 23.97
N GLY A 293 -7.64 -6.78 23.14
CA GLY A 293 -6.54 -6.76 22.19
C GLY A 293 -6.86 -5.69 21.15
N ARG A 294 -6.01 -4.67 21.09
CA ARG A 294 -6.21 -3.35 20.46
C ARG A 294 -7.40 -3.24 19.49
N GLN A 295 -8.39 -2.46 19.90
CA GLN A 295 -9.18 -1.70 18.93
C GLN A 295 -8.19 -0.89 18.08
N PHE A 296 -8.15 -1.13 16.77
CA PHE A 296 -7.37 -0.32 15.84
C PHE A 296 -8.05 1.04 15.66
N THR A 297 -7.94 1.90 16.67
CA THR A 297 -8.13 3.34 16.48
C THR A 297 -6.83 3.86 15.91
N LYS A 298 -6.85 4.24 14.63
CA LYS A 298 -5.82 5.10 14.03
C LYS A 298 -5.50 6.23 15.03
N PRO A 299 -4.23 6.53 15.35
CA PRO A 299 -3.92 7.78 16.01
C PRO A 299 -4.52 8.90 15.16
N GLN A 300 -5.43 9.69 15.73
CA GLN A 300 -5.77 10.98 15.15
C GLN A 300 -4.50 11.82 15.29
N HIS A 301 -3.58 11.70 14.33
CA HIS A 301 -2.53 12.70 14.23
C HIS A 301 -3.22 14.03 13.85
N PRO A 302 -2.92 15.12 14.57
CA PRO A 302 -3.52 16.43 14.35
C PRO A 302 -3.30 16.96 12.92
#